data_AF-A0A5B6VC08-F1
#
_entry.id   AF-A0A5B6VC08-F1
#
_cell.length_a   1.000
_cell.length_b   1.000
_cell.length_c   1.000
_cell.angle_alpha   90.00
_cell.angle_beta   90.00
_cell.angle_gamma   90.00
#
_symmetry.space_group_name_H-M   'P 1'
#
loop_
_entity.id
_entity.type
_entity.pdbx_description
1 polymer ?
#
loop_
_entity_poly.entity_id
_entity_poly.type
_entity_poly.pdbx_seq_one_letter_code
_entity_poly.pdbx_strand_id
1 'polypeptide(L)'
;MKRALKLLSWIHSDIMDDNVYMEPCCTFGSNEIAALTDNGSVNGHNNGGEVKSWRPNYIIDFSDLSIGDPLYDVIPIHLDVFRGNSSLLKQFLQSYKLPLMQKTPENRSINANDKFGRLSYQAMCYCILHDENVLGAIFSLWTELQTAETWEEVEQMVWGELNNYQGVACHVTPTPNL
;
A
#
# COMPACT_ATOMS: atom_id res chain seq x y z
N MET A 1 17.61 25.64 -1.99
CA MET A 1 17.11 24.28 -1.74
C MET A 1 15.94 24.04 -2.69
N LYS A 2 16.11 23.21 -3.73
CA LYS A 2 15.04 22.94 -4.69
C LYS A 2 14.06 21.96 -4.04
N ARG A 3 12.80 22.36 -3.86
CA ARG A 3 11.76 21.49 -3.30
C ARG A 3 11.23 20.60 -4.43
N ALA A 4 11.28 19.28 -4.24
CA ALA A 4 10.48 18.39 -5.07
C ALA A 4 8.99 18.77 -4.86
N LEU A 5 8.23 18.95 -5.94
CA LEU A 5 6.78 19.10 -5.80
C LEU A 5 6.23 17.75 -5.33
N LYS A 6 5.60 17.73 -4.16
CA LYS A 6 4.82 16.56 -3.74
C LYS A 6 3.47 16.61 -4.45
N LEU A 7 2.98 15.43 -4.85
CA LEU A 7 1.62 15.30 -5.34
C LEU A 7 0.70 15.54 -4.16
N LEU A 8 -0.18 16.53 -4.30
CA LEU A 8 -1.27 16.71 -3.36
C LEU A 8 -2.43 15.86 -3.86
N SER A 9 -2.83 14.88 -3.06
CA SER A 9 -4.03 14.08 -3.28
C SER A 9 -4.90 14.10 -2.04
N TRP A 10 -6.15 13.67 -2.20
CA TRP A 10 -6.91 13.18 -1.06
C TRP A 10 -6.17 11.98 -0.46
N ILE A 11 -6.04 11.99 0.86
CA ILE A 11 -5.48 10.89 1.65
C ILE A 11 -6.53 10.45 2.65
N HIS A 12 -6.72 9.14 2.75
CA HIS A 12 -7.62 8.52 3.72
C HIS A 12 -7.03 8.49 5.13
N SER A 13 -5.70 8.44 5.24
CA SER A 13 -4.93 8.39 6.49
C SER A 13 -5.05 7.08 7.27
N ASP A 14 -6.16 6.34 7.12
CA ASP A 14 -6.50 5.18 7.95
C ASP A 14 -7.03 3.96 7.16
N ILE A 15 -6.33 3.53 6.10
CA ILE A 15 -6.73 2.34 5.32
C ILE A 15 -6.17 1.07 6.01
N MET A 16 -6.72 0.75 7.18
CA MET A 16 -6.50 -0.49 7.92
C MET A 16 -7.42 -1.63 7.42
N ASP A 17 -7.23 -2.85 7.94
CA ASP A 17 -7.94 -4.03 7.45
C ASP A 17 -9.43 -4.07 7.83
N ASP A 18 -9.83 -3.40 8.90
CA ASP A 18 -11.22 -3.18 9.29
C ASP A 18 -11.95 -2.14 8.43
N ASN A 19 -11.21 -1.21 7.81
CA ASN A 19 -11.74 -0.20 6.89
C ASN A 19 -11.83 -0.66 5.42
N VAL A 20 -11.43 -1.92 5.13
CA VAL A 20 -11.57 -2.54 3.80
C VAL A 20 -12.63 -3.63 3.83
N TYR A 21 -13.80 -3.34 3.26
CA TYR A 21 -14.87 -4.32 3.14
C TYR A 21 -14.58 -5.33 2.03
N MET A 22 -14.49 -6.61 2.43
CA MET A 22 -14.28 -7.75 1.55
C MET A 22 -15.59 -8.50 1.34
N GLU A 23 -15.85 -8.93 0.10
CA GLU A 23 -16.97 -9.81 -0.21
C GLU A 23 -16.49 -11.14 -0.81
N PRO A 24 -17.22 -12.25 -0.59
CA PRO A 24 -16.92 -13.50 -1.29
C PRO A 24 -17.04 -13.30 -2.80
N CYS A 25 -16.01 -13.69 -3.53
CA CYS A 25 -16.05 -13.76 -4.98
C CYS A 25 -16.94 -14.95 -5.34
N CYS A 26 -18.09 -14.69 -5.96
CA CYS A 26 -18.91 -15.75 -6.51
C CYS A 26 -18.11 -16.45 -7.61
N THR A 27 -17.71 -17.71 -7.39
CA THR A 27 -17.36 -18.59 -8.50
C THR A 27 -18.64 -18.78 -9.31
N PHE A 28 -18.77 -18.07 -10.43
CA PHE A 28 -19.76 -18.41 -11.45
C PHE A 28 -19.32 -19.75 -12.06
N GLY A 29 -19.57 -20.83 -11.34
CA GLY A 29 -19.65 -22.16 -11.91
C GLY A 29 -20.77 -22.12 -12.93
N SER A 30 -20.42 -22.33 -14.19
CA SER A 30 -21.36 -22.53 -15.29
C SER A 30 -22.44 -23.56 -14.90
N ASN A 31 -23.69 -23.17 -15.15
CA ASN A 31 -24.93 -23.97 -15.12
C ASN A 31 -25.67 -24.04 -13.78
N GLU A 32 -26.71 -23.21 -13.71
CA GLU A 32 -28.10 -23.55 -13.38
C GLU A 32 -28.38 -24.79 -12.50
N ILE A 33 -29.11 -24.50 -11.40
CA ILE A 33 -29.94 -25.41 -10.58
C ILE A 33 -29.17 -26.31 -9.61
N ALA A 34 -28.88 -25.76 -8.43
CA ALA A 34 -29.08 -26.48 -7.18
C ALA A 34 -29.39 -25.48 -6.07
N ALA A 35 -30.68 -25.30 -5.84
CA ALA A 35 -31.22 -24.56 -4.71
C ALA A 35 -30.67 -25.12 -3.38
N LEU A 36 -30.50 -24.20 -2.42
CA LEU A 36 -30.82 -24.38 -1.01
C LEU A 36 -30.65 -25.79 -0.46
N THR A 37 -29.51 -26.10 0.15
CA THR A 37 -29.49 -26.96 1.34
C THR A 37 -28.30 -26.60 2.22
N ASP A 38 -28.60 -25.79 3.23
CA ASP A 38 -27.94 -25.88 4.52
C ASP A 38 -28.23 -27.28 5.09
N ASN A 39 -27.18 -28.08 5.31
CA ASN A 39 -27.20 -29.19 6.25
C ASN A 39 -25.77 -29.64 6.58
N GLY A 40 -25.50 -29.73 7.88
CA GLY A 40 -24.19 -29.98 8.43
C GLY A 40 -23.59 -31.36 8.17
N SER A 41 -22.31 -31.44 8.52
CA SER A 41 -21.50 -32.64 8.73
C SER A 41 -21.21 -33.50 7.50
N VAL A 42 -20.00 -33.37 6.94
CA VAL A 42 -19.24 -34.50 6.37
C VAL A 42 -17.74 -34.33 6.59
N ASN A 43 -17.17 -35.20 7.44
CA ASN A 43 -15.76 -35.60 7.39
C ASN A 43 -15.54 -36.41 6.10
N GLY A 44 -14.59 -36.01 5.25
CA GLY A 44 -14.25 -36.81 4.07
C GLY A 44 -13.27 -36.14 3.13
N HIS A 45 -12.04 -36.62 3.15
CA HIS A 45 -10.92 -36.32 2.26
C HIS A 45 -11.33 -36.33 0.77
N ASN A 46 -11.47 -35.15 0.16
CA ASN A 46 -11.41 -34.90 -1.29
C ASN A 46 -11.04 -33.42 -1.48
N ASN A 47 -9.77 -33.17 -1.80
CA ASN A 47 -9.16 -31.82 -1.81
C ASN A 47 -9.51 -31.03 -3.09
N GLY A 48 -10.81 -30.87 -3.35
CA GLY A 48 -11.39 -30.05 -4.41
C GLY A 48 -12.34 -28.99 -3.86
N GLY A 49 -12.12 -28.55 -2.63
CA GLY A 49 -12.87 -27.44 -2.05
C GLY A 49 -12.60 -26.18 -2.86
N GLU A 50 -13.63 -25.63 -3.49
CA GLU A 50 -13.56 -24.31 -4.10
C GLU A 50 -12.94 -23.35 -3.09
N VAL A 51 -11.75 -22.85 -3.42
CA VAL A 51 -11.14 -21.77 -2.64
C VAL A 51 -12.10 -20.60 -2.77
N LYS A 52 -12.85 -20.32 -1.70
CA LYS A 52 -13.66 -19.11 -1.59
C LYS A 52 -12.70 -17.94 -1.68
N SER A 53 -12.54 -17.43 -2.90
CA SER A 53 -11.77 -16.22 -3.16
C SER A 53 -12.54 -15.04 -2.58
N TRP A 54 -11.85 -14.10 -1.96
CA TRP A 54 -12.43 -12.86 -1.44
C TRP A 54 -11.94 -11.70 -2.28
N ARG A 55 -12.80 -10.71 -2.53
CA ARG A 55 -12.42 -9.49 -3.25
C ARG A 55 -12.75 -8.25 -2.43
N PRO A 56 -11.86 -7.23 -2.42
CA PRO A 56 -12.19 -5.94 -1.83
C PRO A 56 -13.28 -5.28 -2.68
N ASN A 57 -14.31 -4.73 -2.03
CA ASN A 57 -15.42 -4.06 -2.71
C ASN A 57 -15.57 -2.59 -2.27
N TYR A 58 -15.43 -2.30 -0.98
CA TYR A 58 -15.58 -0.92 -0.48
C TYR A 58 -14.45 -0.55 0.49
N ILE A 59 -14.09 0.74 0.48
CA ILE A 59 -13.34 1.40 1.55
C ILE A 59 -14.34 2.23 2.33
N ILE A 60 -14.25 2.22 3.65
CA ILE A 60 -15.16 2.92 4.57
C ILE A 60 -14.36 3.75 5.57
N ASP A 61 -15.07 4.56 6.36
CA ASP A 61 -14.51 5.46 7.38
C ASP A 61 -13.60 6.58 6.87
N PHE A 62 -14.20 7.53 6.14
CA PHE A 62 -13.51 8.72 5.62
C PHE A 62 -13.47 9.89 6.60
N SER A 63 -13.61 9.65 7.91
CA SER A 63 -13.71 10.73 8.90
C SER A 63 -12.42 11.56 9.01
N ASP A 64 -11.26 10.93 8.80
CA ASP A 64 -9.92 11.54 8.83
C ASP A 64 -9.35 11.90 7.44
N LEU A 65 -10.23 12.04 6.45
CA LEU A 65 -9.84 12.42 5.09
C LEU A 65 -9.20 13.80 5.07
N SER A 66 -8.02 13.91 4.46
CA SER A 66 -7.31 15.18 4.31
C SER A 66 -6.62 15.32 2.95
N ILE A 67 -5.97 16.46 2.71
CA ILE A 67 -5.15 16.70 1.52
C ILE A 67 -3.68 16.56 1.90
N GLY A 68 -2.97 15.66 1.25
CA GLY A 68 -1.59 15.36 1.60
C GLY A 68 -0.83 14.59 0.54
N ASP A 69 0.24 13.93 0.98
CA ASP A 69 1.09 13.10 0.15
C ASP A 69 0.51 11.69 0.06
N PRO A 70 0.22 11.14 -1.14
CA PRO A 70 -0.36 9.79 -1.29
C PRO A 70 0.53 8.68 -0.70
N LEU A 71 1.81 8.94 -0.46
CA LEU A 71 2.68 7.99 0.25
C LEU A 71 2.18 7.69 1.67
N TYR A 72 1.44 8.62 2.27
CA TYR A 72 0.91 8.46 3.63
C TYR A 72 -0.08 7.29 3.72
N ASP A 73 -0.99 7.14 2.75
CA ASP A 73 -1.97 6.02 2.69
C ASP A 73 -1.30 4.65 2.48
N VAL A 74 -0.07 4.61 1.96
CA VAL A 74 0.67 3.35 1.78
C VAL A 74 1.08 2.74 3.13
N ILE A 75 1.25 3.57 4.16
CA ILE A 75 1.72 3.14 5.49
C ILE A 75 0.73 2.17 6.14
N PRO A 76 -0.54 2.55 6.43
CA PRO A 76 -1.51 1.63 7.04
C PRO A 76 -1.82 0.43 6.14
N ILE A 77 -1.86 0.62 4.82
CA ILE A 77 -2.03 -0.51 3.88
C ILE A 77 -0.92 -1.56 4.06
N HIS A 78 0.34 -1.14 4.16
CA HIS A 78 1.44 -2.08 4.28
C HIS A 78 1.46 -2.77 5.65
N LEU A 79 1.24 -2.02 6.71
CA LEU A 79 1.39 -2.52 8.07
C LEU A 79 0.18 -3.32 8.55
N ASP A 80 -1.03 -2.89 8.21
CA ASP A 80 -2.26 -3.54 8.69
C ASP A 80 -2.90 -4.45 7.66
N VAL A 81 -3.11 -3.99 6.42
CA VAL A 81 -3.75 -4.83 5.39
C VAL A 81 -2.80 -5.93 4.92
N PHE A 82 -1.53 -5.58 4.64
CA PHE A 82 -0.54 -6.55 4.16
C PHE A 82 0.26 -7.23 5.28
N ARG A 83 0.10 -6.79 6.54
CA ARG A 83 0.81 -7.34 7.70
C ARG A 83 2.33 -7.40 7.48
N GLY A 84 2.89 -6.37 6.84
CA GLY A 84 4.32 -6.28 6.52
C GLY A 84 4.80 -7.17 5.37
N ASN A 85 3.91 -7.83 4.62
CA ASN A 85 4.32 -8.70 3.52
C ASN A 85 4.83 -7.88 2.32
N SER A 86 6.16 -7.88 2.10
CA SER A 86 6.80 -7.14 1.01
C SER A 86 6.37 -7.61 -0.38
N SER A 87 5.98 -8.88 -0.55
CA SER A 87 5.49 -9.38 -1.85
C SER A 87 4.13 -8.78 -2.20
N LEU A 88 3.25 -8.59 -1.22
CA LEU A 88 1.97 -7.90 -1.40
C LEU A 88 2.17 -6.41 -1.69
N LEU A 89 3.07 -5.75 -0.94
CA LEU A 89 3.44 -4.35 -1.21
C LEU A 89 3.94 -4.18 -2.65
N LYS A 90 4.82 -5.07 -3.10
CA LYS A 90 5.33 -5.06 -4.48
C LYS A 90 4.20 -5.21 -5.52
N GLN A 91 3.28 -6.16 -5.31
CA GLN A 91 2.13 -6.36 -6.21
C GLN A 91 1.19 -5.16 -6.21
N PHE A 92 0.93 -4.57 -5.04
CA PHE A 92 0.18 -3.33 -4.89
C PHE A 92 0.82 -2.20 -5.71
N LEU A 93 2.11 -1.93 -5.51
CA LEU A 93 2.82 -0.87 -6.24
C LEU A 93 2.78 -1.10 -7.77
N GLN A 94 2.97 -2.34 -8.23
CA GLN A 94 2.87 -2.70 -9.65
C GLN A 94 1.46 -2.43 -10.24
N SER A 95 0.42 -2.59 -9.42
CA SER A 95 -0.97 -2.37 -9.82
C SER A 95 -1.41 -0.91 -9.67
N TYR A 96 -0.86 -0.20 -8.68
CA TYR A 96 -1.23 1.18 -8.32
C TYR A 96 -0.95 2.15 -9.47
N LYS A 97 0.21 2.02 -10.13
CA LYS A 97 0.62 2.76 -11.35
C LYS A 97 0.56 4.30 -11.29
N LEU A 98 0.08 4.91 -10.22
CA LEU A 98 0.03 6.35 -10.02
C LEU A 98 1.31 6.86 -9.36
N PRO A 99 1.82 8.03 -9.76
CA PRO A 99 3.04 8.55 -9.18
C PRO A 99 2.84 8.81 -7.68
N LEU A 100 3.76 8.33 -6.84
CA LEU A 100 3.83 8.69 -5.42
C LEU A 100 4.68 9.95 -5.20
N MET A 101 5.50 10.32 -6.18
CA MET A 101 6.27 11.57 -6.20
C MET A 101 6.32 12.13 -7.62
N GLN A 102 6.18 13.45 -7.76
CA GLN A 102 6.49 14.12 -9.02
C GLN A 102 8.02 14.25 -9.16
N LYS A 103 8.60 13.50 -10.10
CA LYS A 103 9.98 13.73 -10.53
C LYS A 103 9.97 14.88 -11.54
N THR A 104 10.37 16.09 -11.13
CA THR A 104 10.59 17.19 -12.07
C THR A 104 11.75 16.83 -13.03
N PRO A 105 11.72 17.28 -14.30
CA PRO A 105 12.78 17.00 -15.27
C PRO A 105 14.17 17.47 -14.81
N GLU A 106 14.23 18.54 -14.02
CA GLU A 106 15.47 19.06 -13.41
C GLU A 106 16.00 18.20 -12.24
N ASN A 107 15.14 17.39 -11.61
CA ASN A 107 15.50 16.42 -10.59
C ASN A 107 16.09 15.13 -11.17
N ARG A 108 16.31 15.06 -12.48
CA ARG A 108 17.03 13.92 -13.10
C ARG A 108 18.52 13.91 -12.76
N SER A 109 19.04 15.01 -12.19
CA SER A 109 20.38 15.14 -11.61
C SER A 109 20.42 14.83 -10.10
N ILE A 110 19.42 14.12 -9.56
CA ILE A 110 19.51 13.56 -8.21
C ILE A 110 20.68 12.58 -8.22
N ASN A 111 21.80 12.99 -7.63
CA ASN A 111 22.92 12.10 -7.35
C ASN A 111 22.36 10.86 -6.66
N ALA A 112 22.84 9.67 -7.01
CA ALA A 112 22.40 8.39 -6.41
C ALA A 112 22.50 8.34 -4.87
N ASN A 113 23.08 9.37 -4.25
CA ASN A 113 23.29 9.53 -2.81
C ASN A 113 22.30 10.49 -2.12
N ASP A 114 21.31 11.06 -2.82
CA ASP A 114 20.32 11.95 -2.21
C ASP A 114 19.16 11.15 -1.60
N LYS A 115 19.31 10.81 -0.31
CA LYS A 115 18.31 10.06 0.46
C LYS A 115 16.95 10.76 0.54
N PHE A 116 16.89 12.09 0.42
CA PHE A 116 15.63 12.83 0.50
C PHE A 116 14.72 12.59 -0.71
N GLY A 117 15.28 12.12 -1.83
CA GLY A 117 14.53 11.73 -3.02
C GLY A 117 14.02 10.29 -3.02
N ARG A 118 14.41 9.47 -2.03
CA ARG A 118 13.98 8.06 -1.92
C ARG A 118 12.61 7.96 -1.28
N LEU A 119 11.70 7.24 -1.93
CA LEU A 119 10.34 7.00 -1.40
C LEU A 119 10.39 6.23 -0.07
N SER A 120 11.28 5.26 0.07
CA SER A 120 11.42 4.50 1.32
C SER A 120 11.83 5.40 2.49
N TYR A 121 12.74 6.36 2.24
CA TYR A 121 13.21 7.30 3.25
C TYR A 121 12.09 8.23 3.69
N GLN A 122 11.31 8.73 2.72
CA GLN A 122 10.15 9.56 3.01
C GLN A 122 9.06 8.80 3.77
N ALA A 123 8.78 7.55 3.40
CA ALA A 123 7.84 6.69 4.12
C ALA A 123 8.28 6.49 5.58
N MET A 124 9.57 6.21 5.80
CA MET A 124 10.13 6.10 7.15
C MET A 124 10.04 7.41 7.94
N CYS A 125 10.30 8.56 7.30
CA CYS A 125 10.08 9.86 7.94
C CYS A 125 8.61 10.06 8.35
N TYR A 126 7.66 9.69 7.50
CA TYR A 126 6.24 9.74 7.86
C TYR A 126 5.89 8.80 9.01
N CYS A 127 6.49 7.60 9.08
CA CYS A 127 6.30 6.68 10.20
C CYS A 127 6.80 7.28 11.53
N ILE A 128 7.93 8.00 11.52
CA ILE A 128 8.49 8.66 12.71
C ILE A 128 7.63 9.85 13.15
N LEU A 129 7.04 10.57 12.18
CA LEU A 129 6.23 11.75 12.41
C LEU A 129 4.73 11.45 12.55
N HIS A 130 4.33 10.18 12.51
CA HIS A 130 2.93 9.79 12.53
C HIS A 130 2.31 10.10 13.90
N ASP A 131 1.04 10.50 13.91
CA ASP A 131 0.30 10.76 15.15
C ASP A 131 -0.02 9.48 15.93
N GLU A 132 0.14 8.32 15.29
CA GLU A 132 -0.15 6.99 15.83
C GLU A 132 1.13 6.20 16.04
N ASN A 133 1.06 5.10 16.80
CA ASN A 133 2.21 4.26 17.14
C ASN A 133 2.66 3.32 16.00
N VAL A 134 2.94 3.89 14.83
CA VAL A 134 3.41 3.19 13.64
C VAL A 134 4.74 2.47 13.89
N LEU A 135 5.65 3.09 14.65
CA LEU A 135 6.92 2.46 15.01
C LEU A 135 6.71 1.20 15.87
N GLY A 136 5.76 1.24 16.80
CA GLY A 136 5.38 0.06 17.59
C GLY A 136 4.88 -1.07 16.70
N ALA A 137 4.06 -0.78 15.70
CA ALA A 137 3.60 -1.76 14.72
C ALA A 137 4.77 -2.35 13.92
N ILE A 138 5.69 -1.52 13.43
CA ILE A 138 6.90 -1.96 12.71
C ILE A 138 7.72 -2.93 13.57
N PHE A 139 8.10 -2.55 14.80
CA PHE A 139 8.93 -3.42 15.64
C PHE A 139 8.20 -4.68 16.14
N SER A 140 6.87 -4.71 16.06
CA SER A 140 6.05 -5.89 16.35
C SER A 140 6.02 -6.87 15.17
N LEU A 141 5.97 -6.35 13.94
CA LEU A 141 5.96 -7.16 12.71
C LEU A 141 7.35 -7.72 12.36
N TRP A 142 8.41 -6.93 12.56
CA TRP A 142 9.80 -7.31 12.28
C TRP A 142 10.62 -7.28 13.56
N THR A 143 10.55 -8.37 14.32
CA THR A 143 11.26 -8.47 15.60
C THR A 143 12.78 -8.39 15.45
N GLU A 144 13.31 -8.72 14.27
CA GLU A 144 14.75 -8.61 13.98
C GLU A 144 15.23 -7.15 13.96
N LEU A 145 14.33 -6.18 13.74
CA LEU A 145 14.68 -4.76 13.74
C LEU A 145 14.96 -4.20 15.14
N GLN A 146 14.66 -4.94 16.21
CA GLN A 146 15.04 -4.54 17.57
C GLN A 146 16.55 -4.44 17.78
N THR A 147 17.34 -5.10 16.93
CA THR A 147 18.80 -5.05 16.94
C THR A 147 19.38 -4.15 15.85
N ALA A 148 18.55 -3.42 15.10
CA ALA A 148 19.04 -2.51 14.07
C ALA A 148 19.89 -1.39 14.69
N GLU A 149 21.03 -1.11 14.06
CA GLU A 149 21.98 -0.09 14.53
C GLU A 149 21.69 1.28 13.89
N THR A 150 20.95 1.29 12.78
CA THR A 150 20.66 2.50 12.00
C THR A 150 19.21 2.55 11.51
N TRP A 151 18.70 3.77 11.29
CA TRP A 151 17.37 3.95 10.70
C TRP A 151 17.33 3.54 9.23
N GLU A 152 18.46 3.63 8.53
CA GLU A 152 18.57 3.17 7.14
C GLU A 152 18.37 1.65 7.00
N GLU A 153 18.74 0.85 8.01
CA GLU A 153 18.44 -0.59 8.05
C GLU A 153 16.93 -0.85 8.21
N VAL A 154 16.29 -0.16 9.15
CA VAL A 154 14.84 -0.22 9.37
C VAL A 154 14.09 0.19 8.10
N GLU A 155 14.48 1.32 7.51
CA GLU A 155 13.92 1.86 6.28
C GLU A 155 14.03 0.84 5.13
N GLN A 156 15.20 0.25 4.93
CA GLN A 156 15.43 -0.69 3.83
C GLN A 156 14.63 -1.98 4.02
N MET A 157 14.53 -2.48 5.25
CA MET A 157 13.78 -3.70 5.55
C MET A 157 12.28 -3.54 5.34
N VAL A 158 11.72 -2.43 5.84
CA VAL A 158 10.26 -2.19 5.81
C VAL A 158 9.82 -1.64 4.45
N TRP A 159 10.55 -0.65 3.93
CA TRP A 159 10.11 0.18 2.81
C TRP A 159 10.92 -0.02 1.53
N GLY A 160 11.85 -0.97 1.49
CA GLY A 160 12.78 -1.17 0.37
C GLY A 160 12.11 -1.34 -1.00
N GLU A 161 10.93 -1.96 -1.07
CA GLU A 161 10.18 -2.13 -2.32
C GLU A 161 9.77 -0.79 -2.96
N LEU A 162 9.56 0.27 -2.17
CA LEU A 162 9.24 1.60 -2.68
C LEU A 162 10.36 2.21 -3.54
N ASN A 163 11.62 1.82 -3.30
CA ASN A 163 12.74 2.33 -4.10
C ASN A 163 12.73 1.82 -5.54
N ASN A 164 12.06 0.69 -5.78
CA ASN A 164 11.90 0.11 -7.11
C ASN A 164 10.70 0.70 -7.86
N TYR A 165 9.90 1.55 -7.20
CA TYR A 165 8.70 2.11 -7.78
C TYR A 165 8.99 3.33 -8.68
N GLN A 166 8.55 3.26 -9.94
CA GLN A 166 8.77 4.35 -10.90
C GLN A 166 7.50 5.18 -11.18
N GLY A 167 6.31 4.68 -10.86
CA GLY A 167 5.03 5.32 -11.20
C GLY A 167 4.83 5.54 -12.71
N VAL A 168 3.61 5.81 -13.16
CA VAL A 168 3.37 6.31 -14.52
C VAL A 168 3.14 7.82 -14.40
N ALA A 169 4.09 8.62 -14.89
CA ALA A 169 3.91 10.07 -14.92
C ALA A 169 2.75 10.43 -15.87
N CYS A 170 1.74 11.13 -15.38
CA CYS A 170 0.77 11.77 -16.25
C CYS A 170 1.50 12.86 -17.06
N HIS A 171 1.64 12.65 -18.37
CA HIS A 171 1.99 13.74 -19.27
C HIS A 171 0.85 14.75 -19.25
N VAL A 172 0.98 15.80 -18.44
CA VAL A 172 0.13 16.98 -18.58
C VAL A 172 0.60 17.69 -19.84
N THR A 173 -0.10 17.49 -20.95
CA THR A 173 0.11 18.34 -22.13
C THR A 173 -0.34 19.75 -21.76
N PRO A 174 0.49 20.78 -21.94
CA PRO A 174 0.05 22.14 -21.73
C PRO A 174 -1.13 22.42 -22.67
N THR A 175 -2.29 22.71 -22.11
CA THR A 175 -3.41 23.27 -22.88
C THR A 175 -2.92 24.54 -23.56
N PRO A 176 -3.03 24.68 -24.89
CA PRO A 176 -2.75 25.96 -25.53
C PRO A 176 -3.76 26.98 -24.99
N ASN A 177 -3.24 28.08 -24.45
CA ASN A 177 -4.05 29.21 -24.05
C ASN A 177 -4.90 29.66 -25.26
N LEU A 178 -6.22 29.72 -25.08
CA LEU A 178 -7.15 30.35 -26.02
C LEU A 178 -6.99 31.88 -26.00
#